data_AF-A0A1A9DI62-F1
#
_entry.id   AF-A0A1A9DI62-F1
#
_cell.length_a   1.000
_cell.length_b   1.000
_cell.length_c   1.000
_cell.angle_alpha   90.00
_cell.angle_beta   90.00
_cell.angle_gamma   90.00
#
_symmetry.space_group_name_H-M   'P 1'
#
loop_
_entity.id
_entity.type
_entity.pdbx_description
1 polymer ?
#
loop_
_entity_poly.entity_id
_entity_poly.type
_entity_poly.pdbx_seq_one_letter_code
_entity_poly.pdbx_strand_id
1 'polypeptide(L)'
;MHGTAEDRTLLPEHRAEIAELCAFLDRTPQAVEPALLRGPDGSTRTLPPEVYEALMVVVRALSEGKAVTVAPVNTTLTTQEAADLLGVSRPTFVKVLDEGGVPFTRPGRHRRVLLEDVLAYKEKRRSRRRRGLDELVELTEDADLYDT
;
A
#
# COMPACT_ATOMS: atom_id res chain seq x y z
N MET A 1 -8.72 -9.46 -25.21
CA MET A 1 -7.61 -10.20 -24.58
C MET A 1 -7.62 -9.84 -23.10
N HIS A 2 -8.18 -10.71 -22.25
CA HIS A 2 -8.18 -10.50 -20.80
C HIS A 2 -6.82 -10.97 -20.27
N GLY A 3 -5.83 -10.07 -20.25
CA GLY A 3 -4.61 -10.31 -19.50
C GLY A 3 -4.98 -10.26 -18.02
N THR A 4 -4.80 -11.36 -17.30
CA THR A 4 -4.71 -11.36 -15.84
C THR A 4 -3.68 -10.30 -15.47
N ALA A 5 -4.06 -9.33 -14.65
CA ALA A 5 -3.10 -8.35 -14.14
C ALA A 5 -2.07 -9.12 -13.31
N GLU A 6 -0.84 -9.19 -13.80
CA GLU A 6 0.28 -9.76 -13.06
C GLU A 6 0.93 -8.65 -12.23
N ASP A 7 1.46 -9.01 -11.07
CA ASP A 7 2.25 -8.09 -10.24
C ASP A 7 3.43 -7.54 -11.05
N ARG A 8 3.61 -6.23 -11.03
CA ARG A 8 4.68 -5.56 -11.75
C ARG A 8 5.41 -4.57 -10.85
N THR A 9 6.74 -4.71 -10.78
CA THR A 9 7.62 -3.77 -10.10
C THR A 9 8.20 -2.76 -11.08
N LEU A 10 8.00 -1.48 -10.77
CA LEU A 10 8.52 -0.34 -11.50
C LEU A 10 9.77 0.19 -10.79
N LEU A 11 10.83 0.39 -11.56
CA LEU A 11 12.09 0.94 -11.10
C LEU A 11 12.21 2.41 -11.55
N PRO A 12 12.85 3.28 -10.75
CA PRO A 12 13.01 4.70 -11.08
C PRO A 12 14.18 4.90 -12.06
N GLU A 13 14.03 4.39 -13.29
CA GLU A 13 15.07 4.47 -14.33
C GLU A 13 15.24 5.91 -14.87
N HIS A 14 14.14 6.64 -15.05
CA HIS A 14 14.12 8.00 -15.62
C HIS A 14 13.87 9.07 -14.55
N ARG A 15 14.75 9.15 -13.53
CA ARG A 15 14.50 9.97 -12.32
C ARG A 15 14.20 11.45 -12.59
N ALA A 16 14.87 12.05 -13.57
CA ALA A 16 14.67 13.46 -13.91
C ALA A 16 13.25 13.70 -14.45
N GLU A 17 12.82 12.92 -15.45
CA GLU A 17 11.48 12.99 -16.05
C GLU A 17 10.39 12.68 -15.01
N ILE A 18 10.64 11.70 -14.14
CA ILE A 18 9.72 11.35 -13.06
C ILE A 18 9.59 12.50 -12.04
N ALA A 19 10.69 13.18 -11.69
CA ALA A 19 10.66 14.32 -10.79
C ALA A 19 9.93 15.52 -11.41
N GLU A 20 10.13 15.79 -12.70
CA GLU A 20 9.39 16.82 -13.43
C GLU A 20 7.88 16.53 -13.46
N LEU A 21 7.51 15.27 -13.71
CA LEU A 21 6.12 14.83 -13.67
C LEU A 21 5.52 14.97 -12.27
N CYS A 22 6.26 14.62 -11.21
CA CYS A 22 5.81 14.82 -9.84
C CYS A 22 5.55 16.29 -9.54
N ALA A 23 6.48 17.17 -9.92
CA ALA A 23 6.32 18.61 -9.74
C ALA A 23 5.16 19.20 -10.58
N PHE A 24 4.84 18.61 -11.73
CA PHE A 24 3.64 18.96 -12.50
C PHE A 24 2.36 18.57 -11.74
N LEU A 25 2.29 17.34 -11.22
CA LEU A 25 1.13 16.84 -10.49
C LEU A 25 0.89 17.63 -9.19
N ASP A 26 1.94 17.97 -8.44
CA ASP A 26 1.82 18.71 -7.18
C ASP A 26 1.40 20.18 -7.36
N ARG A 27 1.71 20.78 -8.52
CA ARG A 27 1.31 22.16 -8.84
C ARG A 27 -0.09 22.27 -9.41
N THR A 28 -0.70 21.16 -9.79
CA THR A 28 -2.06 21.16 -10.35
C THR A 28 -3.03 21.30 -9.17
N PRO A 29 -3.71 22.47 -9.01
CA PRO A 29 -4.72 22.62 -7.98
C PRO A 29 -5.85 21.62 -8.23
N GLN A 30 -6.70 21.38 -7.23
CA GLN A 30 -7.92 20.57 -7.34
C GLN A 30 -8.67 20.92 -8.64
N ALA A 31 -8.44 20.09 -9.67
CA ALA A 31 -8.68 20.51 -11.03
C ALA A 31 -10.19 20.55 -11.30
N VAL A 32 -10.65 21.62 -11.94
CA VAL A 32 -12.05 21.77 -12.36
C VAL A 32 -12.41 20.75 -13.44
N GLU A 33 -11.41 20.29 -14.20
CA GLU A 33 -11.55 19.32 -15.27
C GLU A 33 -10.83 18.00 -14.96
N PRO A 34 -11.38 16.84 -15.40
CA PRO A 34 -10.76 15.56 -15.14
C PRO A 34 -9.47 15.37 -15.94
N ALA A 35 -8.50 14.67 -15.35
CA ALA A 35 -7.27 14.31 -16.03
C ALA A 35 -7.54 13.48 -17.29
N LEU A 36 -6.68 13.63 -18.30
CA LEU A 36 -6.80 12.95 -19.58
C LEU A 36 -5.58 12.06 -19.82
N LEU A 37 -5.81 10.82 -20.27
CA LEU A 37 -4.80 9.93 -20.83
C LEU A 37 -4.72 10.13 -22.34
N ARG A 38 -3.53 10.47 -22.85
CA ARG A 38 -3.26 10.49 -24.28
C ARG A 38 -2.53 9.22 -24.70
N GLY A 39 -3.13 8.45 -25.59
CA GLY A 39 -2.54 7.25 -26.18
C GLY A 39 -1.42 7.59 -27.18
N PRO A 40 -0.49 6.65 -27.45
CA PRO A 40 0.53 6.82 -28.49
C PRO A 40 -0.05 7.04 -29.90
N ASP A 41 -1.29 6.58 -30.12
CA ASP A 41 -2.07 6.79 -31.35
C ASP A 41 -2.70 8.19 -31.43
N GLY A 42 -2.48 9.04 -30.42
CA GLY A 42 -3.05 10.38 -30.31
C GLY A 42 -4.48 10.42 -29.77
N SER A 43 -5.11 9.27 -29.52
CA SER A 43 -6.44 9.21 -28.90
C SER A 43 -6.40 9.73 -27.47
N THR A 44 -7.50 10.32 -27.00
CA THR A 44 -7.59 10.85 -25.63
C THR A 44 -8.77 10.24 -24.90
N ARG A 45 -8.56 9.86 -23.64
CA ARG A 45 -9.59 9.30 -22.74
C ARG A 45 -9.55 10.01 -21.40
N THR A 46 -10.72 10.22 -20.80
CA THR A 46 -10.82 10.68 -19.42
C THR A 46 -10.28 9.61 -18.47
N LEU A 47 -9.45 10.04 -17.54
CA LEU A 47 -8.78 9.18 -16.57
C LEU A 47 -9.67 9.06 -15.33
N PRO A 48 -10.12 7.85 -14.93
CA PRO A 48 -10.93 7.68 -13.74
C PRO A 48 -10.20 8.16 -12.47
N PRO A 49 -10.91 8.71 -11.46
CA PRO A 49 -10.27 9.25 -10.26
C PRO A 49 -9.33 8.27 -9.57
N GLU A 50 -9.71 7.00 -9.47
CA GLU A 50 -8.95 5.97 -8.78
C GLU A 50 -7.62 5.68 -9.50
N VAL A 51 -7.62 5.75 -10.84
CA VAL A 51 -6.40 5.57 -11.65
C VAL A 51 -5.50 6.80 -11.50
N TYR A 52 -6.09 7.99 -11.42
CA TYR A 52 -5.32 9.23 -11.22
C TYR A 52 -4.61 9.23 -9.85
N GLU A 53 -5.33 8.83 -8.80
CA GLU A 53 -4.78 8.67 -7.45
C GLU A 53 -3.66 7.63 -7.42
N ALA A 54 -3.86 6.47 -8.05
CA ALA A 54 -2.83 5.44 -8.16
C ALA A 54 -1.56 5.98 -8.85
N LEU A 55 -1.72 6.75 -9.94
CA LEU A 55 -0.58 7.37 -10.63
C LEU A 55 0.15 8.38 -9.73
N MET A 56 -0.58 9.21 -8.96
CA MET A 56 0.06 10.14 -8.02
C MET A 56 0.93 9.40 -6.98
N VAL A 57 0.42 8.29 -6.42
CA VAL A 57 1.16 7.48 -5.46
C VAL A 57 2.42 6.89 -6.10
N VAL A 58 2.30 6.32 -7.30
CA VAL A 58 3.41 5.71 -8.04
C VAL A 58 4.48 6.75 -8.37
N VAL A 59 4.09 7.88 -8.97
CA VAL A 59 5.03 8.93 -9.42
C VAL A 59 5.79 9.53 -8.24
N ARG A 60 5.11 9.83 -7.13
CA ARG A 60 5.77 10.35 -5.92
C ARG A 60 6.81 9.37 -5.39
N ALA A 61 6.44 8.10 -5.20
CA ALA A 61 7.39 7.10 -4.71
C ALA A 61 8.59 6.91 -5.65
N LEU A 62 8.37 6.87 -6.96
CA LEU A 62 9.46 6.78 -7.94
C LEU A 62 10.36 8.03 -7.93
N SER A 63 9.79 9.23 -7.76
CA SER A 63 10.57 10.49 -7.66
C SER A 63 11.48 10.52 -6.43
N GLU A 64 11.08 9.86 -5.35
CA GLU A 64 11.90 9.65 -4.13
C GLU A 64 12.96 8.54 -4.32
N GLY A 65 13.04 7.94 -5.52
CA GLY A 65 13.97 6.88 -5.83
C GLY A 65 13.57 5.51 -5.26
N LYS A 66 12.31 5.34 -4.85
CA LYS A 66 11.80 4.07 -4.32
C LYS A 66 11.22 3.23 -5.46
N ALA A 67 11.49 1.94 -5.46
CA ALA A 67 10.79 1.00 -6.35
C ALA A 67 9.32 0.87 -5.91
N VAL A 68 8.42 0.67 -6.86
CA VAL A 68 6.97 0.55 -6.62
C VAL A 68 6.44 -0.73 -7.23
N THR A 69 5.74 -1.54 -6.45
CA THR A 69 5.03 -2.74 -6.95
C THR A 69 3.54 -2.46 -7.05
N VAL A 70 2.98 -2.72 -8.23
CA VAL A 70 1.52 -2.68 -8.48
C VAL A 70 1.04 -4.12 -8.61
N ALA A 71 0.08 -4.50 -7.77
CA ALA A 71 -0.41 -5.87 -7.61
C ALA A 71 -1.94 -5.87 -7.43
N PRO A 72 -2.68 -6.78 -8.08
CA PRO A 72 -4.09 -6.99 -7.79
C PRO A 72 -4.35 -7.46 -6.35
N VAL A 73 -5.49 -7.08 -5.79
CA VAL A 73 -5.86 -7.42 -4.40
C VAL A 73 -6.08 -8.93 -4.19
N ASN A 74 -6.51 -9.64 -5.23
CA ASN A 74 -6.67 -11.09 -5.23
C ASN A 74 -5.35 -11.86 -5.46
N THR A 75 -4.21 -11.18 -5.47
CA THR A 75 -2.90 -11.84 -5.56
C THR A 75 -2.65 -12.71 -4.32
N THR A 76 -2.28 -13.96 -4.55
CA THR A 76 -1.79 -14.86 -3.50
C THR A 76 -0.31 -14.62 -3.25
N LEU A 77 0.03 -14.27 -2.02
CA LEU A 77 1.41 -14.04 -1.57
C LEU A 77 2.00 -15.27 -0.90
N THR A 78 3.31 -15.41 -1.01
CA THR A 78 4.11 -16.24 -0.13
C THR A 78 4.19 -15.66 1.29
N THR A 79 4.58 -16.48 2.26
CA THR A 79 4.82 -16.00 3.63
C THR A 79 5.95 -14.97 3.73
N GLN A 80 6.87 -14.94 2.75
CA GLN A 80 7.95 -13.96 2.74
C GLN A 80 7.43 -12.61 2.28
N GLU A 81 6.77 -12.55 1.12
CA GLU A 81 6.19 -11.31 0.57
C GLU A 81 5.20 -10.66 1.54
N ALA A 82 4.36 -11.46 2.20
CA ALA A 82 3.44 -10.95 3.21
C ALA A 82 4.16 -10.41 4.45
N ALA A 83 5.27 -11.03 4.87
CA ALA A 83 6.07 -10.54 5.99
C ALA A 83 6.75 -9.20 5.65
N ASP A 84 7.29 -9.11 4.43
CA ASP A 84 7.92 -7.90 3.91
C ASP A 84 6.90 -6.75 3.83
N LEU A 85 5.67 -7.02 3.37
CA LEU A 85 4.56 -6.04 3.30
C LEU A 85 4.13 -5.51 4.67
N LEU A 86 4.20 -6.36 5.71
CA LEU A 86 3.90 -6.01 7.09
C LEU A 86 5.08 -5.36 7.82
N GLY A 87 6.27 -5.35 7.22
CA GLY A 87 7.50 -4.86 7.85
C GLY A 87 7.92 -5.70 9.06
N VAL A 88 7.71 -7.02 9.02
CA VAL A 88 8.08 -7.96 10.09
C VAL A 88 8.94 -9.09 9.52
N SER A 89 9.66 -9.81 10.40
CA SER A 89 10.40 -11.00 9.97
C SER A 89 9.44 -12.14 9.58
N ARG A 90 9.86 -12.97 8.62
CA ARG A 90 9.09 -14.15 8.20
C ARG A 90 8.71 -15.08 9.35
N PRO A 91 9.59 -15.43 10.32
CA PRO A 91 9.19 -16.24 11.48
C PRO A 91 8.07 -15.59 12.29
N THR A 92 8.08 -14.27 12.46
CA THR A 92 7.01 -13.54 13.13
C THR A 92 5.70 -13.64 12.37
N PHE A 93 5.72 -13.47 11.05
CA PHE A 93 4.52 -13.64 10.23
C PHE A 93 3.98 -15.08 10.28
N VAL A 94 4.87 -16.09 10.28
CA VAL A 94 4.45 -17.49 10.44
C VAL A 94 3.73 -17.72 11.77
N LYS A 95 4.19 -17.12 12.88
CA LYS A 95 3.47 -17.19 14.16
C LYS A 95 2.06 -16.61 14.06
N VAL A 96 1.91 -15.45 13.40
CA VAL A 96 0.59 -14.84 13.15
C VAL A 96 -0.33 -15.81 12.40
N LEU A 97 0.18 -16.55 11.41
CA LEU A 97 -0.60 -17.56 10.70
C LEU A 97 -1.00 -18.73 11.59
N ASP A 98 -0.07 -19.22 12.41
CA ASP A 98 -0.31 -20.35 13.31
C ASP A 98 -1.28 -19.99 14.45
N GLU A 99 -1.31 -18.73 14.86
CA GLU A 99 -2.28 -18.15 15.81
C GLU A 99 -3.63 -17.80 15.16
N GLY A 100 -3.80 -18.02 13.85
CA GLY A 100 -5.04 -17.72 13.12
C GLY A 100 -5.29 -16.23 12.88
N GLY A 101 -4.26 -15.40 12.98
CA GLY A 101 -4.35 -13.95 12.76
C GLY A 101 -4.60 -13.54 11.31
N VAL A 102 -4.15 -14.34 10.35
CA VAL A 102 -4.40 -14.16 8.90
C VAL A 102 -4.75 -15.52 8.28
N PRO A 103 -5.84 -15.63 7.50
CA PRO A 103 -6.17 -16.83 6.74
C PRO A 103 -5.04 -17.24 5.78
N PHE A 104 -4.85 -18.54 5.59
CA PHE A 104 -3.91 -19.06 4.60
C PHE A 104 -4.43 -20.35 3.96
N THR A 105 -3.97 -20.62 2.75
CA THR A 105 -4.16 -21.91 2.07
C THR A 105 -2.82 -22.62 1.91
N ARG A 106 -2.85 -23.93 1.62
CA ARG A 106 -1.67 -24.72 1.28
C ARG A 106 -1.90 -25.49 -0.03
N PRO A 107 -1.91 -24.81 -1.19
CA PRO A 107 -1.86 -25.49 -2.47
C PRO A 107 -0.48 -26.13 -2.63
N GLY A 108 -0.30 -27.34 -2.09
CA GLY A 108 0.97 -28.06 -2.03
C GLY A 108 1.71 -27.88 -0.70
N ARG A 109 3.04 -27.76 -0.74
CA ARG A 109 3.90 -27.81 0.46
C ARG A 109 3.98 -26.49 1.23
N HIS A 110 3.76 -25.36 0.56
CA HIS A 110 4.01 -24.03 1.11
C HIS A 110 2.70 -23.26 1.36
N ARG A 111 2.65 -22.51 2.46
CA ARG A 111 1.53 -21.62 2.77
C ARG A 111 1.44 -20.48 1.74
N ARG A 112 0.22 -20.08 1.42
CA ARG A 112 -0.15 -18.93 0.59
C ARG A 112 -1.22 -18.12 1.31
N VAL A 113 -1.14 -16.80 1.23
CA VAL A 113 -2.09 -15.87 1.86
C VAL A 113 -2.62 -14.90 0.81
N LEU A 114 -3.85 -14.42 0.94
CA LEU A 114 -4.34 -13.39 0.02
C LEU A 114 -3.79 -12.03 0.44
N LEU A 115 -3.42 -11.19 -0.53
CA LEU A 115 -3.00 -9.81 -0.26
C LEU A 115 -4.06 -9.04 0.53
N GLU A 116 -5.34 -9.21 0.19
CA GLU A 116 -6.48 -8.64 0.92
C GLU A 116 -6.44 -8.95 2.42
N ASP A 117 -6.27 -10.22 2.78
CA ASP A 117 -6.23 -10.67 4.18
C ASP A 117 -5.04 -10.06 4.95
N VAL A 118 -3.90 -9.93 4.28
CA VAL A 118 -2.69 -9.33 4.86
C VAL A 118 -2.89 -7.83 5.11
N LEU A 119 -3.52 -7.11 4.16
CA LEU A 119 -3.84 -5.70 4.30
C LEU A 119 -4.88 -5.46 5.40
N ALA A 120 -5.92 -6.29 5.47
CA ALA A 120 -6.93 -6.23 6.53
C ALA A 120 -6.30 -6.43 7.92
N TYR A 121 -5.36 -7.37 8.04
CA TYR A 121 -4.60 -7.57 9.28
C TYR A 121 -3.72 -6.38 9.63
N LYS A 122 -3.04 -5.77 8.65
CA LYS A 122 -2.21 -4.57 8.84
C LYS A 122 -3.03 -3.43 9.44
N GLU A 123 -4.22 -3.18 8.91
CA GLU A 123 -5.10 -2.12 9.41
C GLU A 123 -5.64 -2.43 10.80
N LYS A 124 -6.07 -3.66 11.07
CA LYS A 124 -6.49 -4.10 12.42
C LYS A 124 -5.38 -3.90 13.45
N ARG A 125 -4.13 -4.20 13.09
CA ARG A 125 -2.95 -3.99 13.95
C ARG A 125 -2.68 -2.51 14.18
N ARG A 126 -2.83 -1.66 13.15
CA ARG A 126 -2.68 -0.21 13.25
C ARG A 126 -3.72 0.40 14.19
N SER A 127 -4.99 -0.01 14.06
CA SER A 127 -6.09 0.43 14.93
C SER A 127 -5.87 0.02 16.39
N ARG A 128 -5.47 -1.22 16.66
CA ARG A 128 -5.13 -1.69 18.03
C ARG A 128 -4.01 -0.86 18.66
N ARG A 129 -2.96 -0.57 17.90
CA ARG A 129 -1.83 0.24 18.38
C ARG A 129 -2.26 1.67 18.72
N ARG A 130 -3.18 2.25 17.95
CA ARG A 130 -3.70 3.60 18.22
C ARG A 130 -4.49 3.62 19.52
N ARG A 131 -5.43 2.68 19.71
CA ARG A 131 -6.21 2.57 20.96
C ARG A 131 -5.35 2.41 22.20
N GLY A 132 -4.30 1.59 22.15
CA GLY A 132 -3.39 1.43 23.29
C GLY A 132 -2.56 2.68 23.59
N LEU A 133 -2.33 3.57 22.62
CA LEU A 133 -1.71 4.87 22.89
C LEU A 133 -2.72 5.84 23.50
N ASP A 134 -3.96 5.85 23.02
CA ASP A 134 -5.03 6.69 23.56
C ASP A 134 -5.30 6.32 25.03
N GLU A 135 -5.36 5.02 25.36
CA GLU A 135 -5.51 4.53 26.74
C GLU A 135 -4.34 4.95 27.66
N LEU A 136 -3.11 5.00 27.14
CA LEU A 136 -1.94 5.46 27.91
C LEU A 136 -1.96 6.98 28.16
N VAL A 137 -2.52 7.76 27.24
CA VAL A 137 -2.68 9.22 27.39
C VAL A 137 -3.74 9.53 28.45
N GLU A 138 -4.89 8.85 28.41
CA GLU A 138 -5.95 9.00 29.43
C GLU A 138 -5.42 8.67 30.84
N LEU A 139 -4.61 7.62 30.98
CA LEU A 139 -3.96 7.25 32.24
C LEU A 139 -2.97 8.29 32.77
N THR A 140 -2.33 9.07 31.89
CA THR A 140 -1.39 10.14 32.28
C THR A 140 -2.11 11.44 32.64
N GLU A 141 -3.21 11.77 31.96
CA GLU A 141 -4.03 12.95 32.27
C GLU A 141 -4.77 12.78 33.62
N ASP A 142 -5.20 11.57 33.95
CA ASP A 142 -5.76 11.26 35.27
C ASP A 142 -4.69 11.33 36.37
N ALA A 143 -3.44 10.97 36.09
CA ALA A 143 -2.36 10.97 37.08
C ALA A 143 -1.83 12.39 37.40
N ASP A 144 -1.80 13.29 36.42
CA ASP A 144 -1.44 14.70 36.62
C ASP A 144 -2.52 15.48 37.42
N LEU A 145 -3.75 14.94 37.52
CA LEU A 145 -4.83 15.52 38.31
C LEU A 145 -4.75 15.19 39.82
N TYR A 146 -3.83 14.31 40.24
CA TYR A 146 -3.61 13.93 41.65
C TYR A 146 -2.37 14.55 42.30
N ASP A 147 -1.68 15.48 41.63
CA ASP A 147 -0.61 16.28 42.26
C ASP A 147 -1.18 17.63 42.71
N THR A 148 -1.82 17.66 43.89
CA THR A 148 -2.22 18.91 44.60
C THR A 148 -1.65 18.93 46.01
#